data_AF-D4DVH4-F1
#
_entry.id   AF-D4DVH4-F1
#
_cell.length_a   1.000
_cell.length_b   1.000
_cell.length_c   1.000
_cell.angle_alpha   90.00
_cell.angle_beta   90.00
_cell.angle_gamma   90.00
#
_symmetry.space_group_name_H-M   'P 1'
#
loop_
_entity.id
_entity.type
_entity.pdbx_description
1 polymer ?
#
loop_
_entity_poly.entity_id
_entity_poly.type
_entity_poly.pdbx_seq_one_letter_code
_entity_poly.pdbx_strand_id
1 'polypeptide(L)'
;MYSQNGTAIDFQPLSHGEKKILVLTLIAALAEITDYQVPFVVDTPLTSLDTRHCNNLVQYWMNLNRQVIILVQSAEIGSEAYQKLNAQGRIGKSYLIRSQSLQGGGKCATVTPHAYFE
;
A
#
# COMPACT_ATOMS: atom_id res chain seq x y z
N MET A 1 -22.15 6.17 6.49
CA MET A 1 -21.76 5.79 7.86
C MET A 1 -22.39 6.81 8.82
N TYR A 2 -22.68 6.40 10.05
CA TYR A 2 -23.20 7.28 11.10
C TYR A 2 -22.17 7.38 12.23
N SER A 3 -22.10 8.55 12.87
CA SER A 3 -21.31 8.73 14.10
C SER A 3 -21.92 7.91 15.24
N GLN A 4 -21.20 7.80 16.36
CA GLN A 4 -21.71 7.16 17.58
C GLN A 4 -23.01 7.83 18.10
N ASN A 5 -23.26 9.07 17.72
CA ASN A 5 -24.44 9.84 18.09
C ASN A 5 -25.59 9.69 17.06
N GLY A 6 -25.47 8.80 16.07
CA GLY A 6 -26.49 8.57 15.04
C GLY A 6 -26.55 9.65 13.95
N THR A 7 -25.57 10.55 13.86
CA THR A 7 -25.52 11.59 12.83
C THR A 7 -24.85 11.05 11.57
N ALA A 8 -25.43 11.31 10.39
CA ALA A 8 -24.79 10.92 9.14
C ALA A 8 -23.43 11.62 9.00
N ILE A 9 -22.38 10.84 8.73
CA ILE A 9 -21.05 11.40 8.49
C ILE A 9 -21.01 11.88 7.05
N ASP A 10 -20.81 13.19 6.87
CA ASP A 10 -20.54 13.77 5.57
C ASP A 10 -19.06 13.58 5.22
N PHE A 11 -18.80 12.83 4.16
CA PHE A 11 -17.46 12.57 3.65
C PHE A 11 -17.04 13.55 2.55
N GLN A 12 -17.92 14.47 2.12
CA GLN A 12 -17.56 15.49 1.13
C GLN A 12 -16.36 16.36 1.54
N PRO A 13 -16.23 16.81 2.82
CA PRO A 13 -15.13 17.66 3.26
C PRO A 13 -13.75 17.01 3.20
N LEU A 14 -13.67 15.67 3.14
CA LEU A 14 -12.39 14.96 3.12
C LEU A 14 -11.60 15.26 1.84
N SER A 15 -10.30 15.47 2.00
CA SER A 15 -9.35 15.52 0.89
C SER A 15 -9.30 14.19 0.13
N HIS A 16 -8.73 14.21 -1.07
CA HIS A 16 -8.52 12.99 -1.86
C HIS A 16 -7.70 11.94 -1.09
N GLY A 17 -6.67 12.39 -0.36
CA GLY A 17 -5.83 11.51 0.47
C GLY A 17 -6.62 10.88 1.62
N GLU A 18 -7.41 11.67 2.34
CA GLU A 18 -8.23 11.16 3.46
C GLU A 18 -9.32 10.19 2.99
N LYS A 19 -9.97 10.48 1.87
CA LYS A 19 -10.93 9.53 1.25
C LYS A 19 -10.25 8.20 0.92
N LYS A 20 -9.03 8.23 0.39
CA LYS A 20 -8.25 7.02 0.10
C LYS A 20 -7.92 6.23 1.36
N ILE A 21 -7.45 6.90 2.42
CA ILE A 21 -7.19 6.25 3.71
C ILE A 21 -8.45 5.59 4.26
N LEU A 22 -9.60 6.29 4.23
CA LEU A 22 -10.87 5.75 4.70
C LEU A 22 -11.24 4.45 3.96
N VAL A 23 -11.15 4.45 2.64
CA VAL A 23 -11.47 3.28 1.81
C VAL A 23 -10.51 2.13 2.12
N LEU A 24 -9.20 2.38 2.20
CA LEU A 24 -8.21 1.35 2.50
C LEU A 24 -8.42 0.73 3.89
N THR A 25 -8.69 1.56 4.89
CA THR A 25 -9.00 1.09 6.25
C THR A 25 -10.28 0.27 6.28
N LEU A 26 -11.32 0.69 5.55
CA LEU A 26 -12.57 -0.07 5.46
C LEU A 26 -12.36 -1.43 4.81
N ILE A 27 -11.64 -1.49 3.69
CA ILE A 27 -11.35 -2.75 2.99
C ILE A 27 -10.55 -3.68 3.90
N ALA A 28 -9.54 -3.17 4.59
CA ALA A 28 -8.72 -3.99 5.46
C ALA A 28 -9.47 -4.48 6.71
N ALA A 29 -10.32 -3.63 7.32
CA ALA A 29 -11.19 -4.04 8.41
C ALA A 29 -12.20 -5.12 7.97
N LEU A 30 -12.81 -4.97 6.79
CA LEU A 30 -13.66 -6.02 6.22
C LEU A 30 -12.88 -7.32 6.05
N ALA A 31 -11.67 -7.22 5.49
CA ALA A 31 -10.83 -8.37 5.27
C ALA A 31 -10.39 -9.04 6.59
N GLU A 32 -10.34 -8.31 7.72
CA GLU A 32 -10.02 -8.87 9.07
C GLU A 32 -11.18 -9.63 9.68
N ILE A 33 -12.40 -9.24 9.33
CA ILE A 33 -13.62 -9.88 9.84
C ILE A 33 -13.98 -11.11 9.02
N THR A 34 -13.51 -11.23 7.78
CA THR A 34 -13.75 -12.42 6.96
C THR A 34 -12.78 -13.55 7.31
N ASP A 35 -13.29 -14.79 7.34
CA ASP A 35 -12.47 -16.00 7.50
C ASP A 35 -11.64 -16.35 6.26
N TYR A 36 -11.71 -15.53 5.20
CA TYR A 36 -10.98 -15.75 3.96
C TYR A 36 -9.51 -15.32 4.11
N GLN A 37 -8.60 -16.30 4.12
CA GLN A 37 -7.16 -16.05 4.10
C GLN A 37 -6.64 -15.78 2.68
N VAL A 38 -7.19 -14.76 2.04
CA VAL A 38 -6.71 -14.28 0.73
C VAL A 38 -5.66 -13.19 0.92
N PRO A 39 -4.62 -13.13 0.06
CA PRO A 39 -3.64 -12.07 0.11
C PRO A 39 -4.27 -10.73 -0.21
N PHE A 40 -3.86 -9.68 0.51
CA PHE A 40 -4.30 -8.33 0.25
C PHE A 40 -3.33 -7.65 -0.72
N VAL A 41 -3.81 -7.34 -1.93
CA VAL A 41 -3.01 -6.68 -2.97
C VAL A 41 -3.40 -5.21 -3.03
N VAL A 42 -2.41 -4.33 -2.83
CA VAL A 42 -2.62 -2.88 -2.85
C VAL A 42 -1.72 -2.26 -3.90
N ASP A 43 -2.34 -1.58 -4.87
CA ASP A 43 -1.64 -0.88 -5.94
C ASP A 43 -1.54 0.62 -5.63
N THR A 44 -0.33 1.14 -5.81
CA THR A 44 0.03 2.56 -5.74
C THR A 44 -0.64 3.25 -4.53
N PRO A 45 -0.43 2.72 -3.31
CA PRO A 45 -1.30 3.01 -2.19
C PRO A 45 -1.06 4.41 -1.60
N LEU A 46 0.12 4.98 -1.84
CA LEU A 46 0.66 6.09 -1.06
C LEU A 46 0.60 7.41 -1.82
N THR A 47 0.31 7.34 -3.12
CA THR A 47 0.07 8.51 -3.96
C THR A 47 -1.00 9.39 -3.33
N SER A 48 -0.71 10.69 -3.27
CA SER A 48 -1.54 11.74 -2.67
C SER A 48 -1.67 11.72 -1.13
N LEU A 49 -0.84 10.92 -0.43
CA LEU A 49 -0.74 10.95 1.03
C LEU A 49 0.50 11.73 1.47
N ASP A 50 0.39 12.42 2.61
CA ASP A 50 1.57 12.96 3.28
C ASP A 50 2.39 11.84 3.94
N THR A 51 3.63 12.15 4.33
CA THR A 51 4.56 11.19 4.94
C THR A 51 4.00 10.54 6.21
N ARG A 52 3.20 11.27 7.00
CA ARG A 52 2.63 10.76 8.26
C ARG A 52 1.58 9.70 7.95
N HIS A 53 0.66 9.99 7.04
CA HIS A 53 -0.37 9.06 6.62
C HIS A 53 0.21 7.82 5.96
N CYS A 54 1.22 7.99 5.10
CA CYS A 54 1.98 6.89 4.51
C CYS A 54 2.57 5.96 5.59
N ASN A 55 3.28 6.52 6.59
CA ASN A 55 3.87 5.74 7.66
C ASN A 55 2.83 4.95 8.47
N ASN A 56 1.68 5.57 8.79
CA ASN A 56 0.61 4.91 9.53
C ASN A 56 0.03 3.73 8.76
N LEU A 57 -0.19 3.90 7.46
CA LEU A 57 -0.77 2.89 6.58
C LEU A 57 0.16 1.68 6.43
N VAL A 58 1.46 1.95 6.24
CA VAL A 58 2.49 0.90 6.16
C VAL A 58 2.59 0.13 7.48
N GLN A 59 2.60 0.82 8.63
CA GLN A 59 2.61 0.16 9.94
C GLN A 59 1.35 -0.68 10.17
N TYR A 60 0.18 -0.21 9.73
CA TYR A 60 -1.06 -0.98 9.82
C TYR A 60 -0.97 -2.28 9.02
N TRP A 61 -0.59 -2.23 7.74
CA TRP A 61 -0.45 -3.44 6.90
C TRP A 61 0.57 -4.43 7.43
N MET A 62 1.64 -3.94 8.02
CA MET A 62 2.67 -4.75 8.63
C MET A 62 2.20 -5.55 9.85
N ASN A 63 1.17 -5.09 10.54
CA ASN A 63 0.60 -5.76 11.70
C ASN A 63 -0.62 -6.62 11.36
N LEU A 64 -1.05 -6.63 10.09
CA LEU A 64 -2.13 -7.50 9.66
C LEU A 64 -1.69 -8.97 9.73
N ASN A 65 -2.54 -9.81 10.32
CA ASN A 65 -2.37 -11.26 10.31
C ASN A 65 -2.77 -11.87 8.95
N ARG A 66 -2.27 -11.31 7.85
CA ARG A 66 -2.49 -11.77 6.47
C ARG A 66 -1.29 -11.43 5.60
N GLN A 67 -1.13 -12.14 4.49
CA GLN A 67 -0.16 -11.74 3.48
C GLN A 67 -0.61 -10.43 2.80
N VAL A 68 0.28 -9.43 2.78
CA VAL A 68 0.06 -8.16 2.05
C VAL A 68 1.09 -8.06 0.92
N ILE A 69 0.61 -7.77 -0.29
CA ILE A 69 1.41 -7.50 -1.48
C ILE A 69 1.20 -6.03 -1.84
N ILE A 70 2.27 -5.26 -1.77
CA ILE A 70 2.25 -3.82 -2.04
C ILE A 70 2.98 -3.57 -3.36
N LEU A 71 2.29 -2.95 -4.32
CA LEU A 71 2.88 -2.46 -5.56
C LEU A 71 3.09 -0.96 -5.41
N VAL A 72 4.35 -0.53 -5.36
CA VAL A 72 4.73 0.86 -5.12
C VAL A 72 5.73 1.32 -6.14
N GLN A 73 5.67 2.61 -6.46
CA GLN A 73 6.69 3.28 -7.25
C GLN A 73 7.80 3.84 -6.34
N SER A 74 8.98 4.10 -6.91
CA SER A 74 10.10 4.71 -6.18
C SER A 74 9.75 6.06 -5.53
N ALA A 75 8.78 6.78 -6.08
CA ALA A 75 8.28 8.05 -5.54
C ALA A 75 7.39 7.87 -4.29
N GLU A 76 6.86 6.67 -4.06
CA GLU A 76 5.95 6.39 -2.94
C GLU A 76 6.67 5.85 -1.70
N ILE A 77 7.57 4.88 -1.90
CA ILE A 77 8.44 4.35 -0.85
C ILE A 77 9.88 4.49 -1.33
N GLY A 78 10.59 5.48 -0.78
CA GLY A 78 12.01 5.71 -1.01
C GLY A 78 12.92 4.73 -0.26
N SER A 79 14.23 4.84 -0.50
CA SER A 79 15.26 3.95 0.07
C SER A 79 15.26 3.92 1.59
N GLU A 80 15.18 5.08 2.24
CA GLU A 80 15.16 5.18 3.69
C GLU A 80 13.94 4.48 4.30
N ALA A 81 12.76 4.68 3.70
CA ALA A 81 11.54 4.02 4.14
C ALA A 81 11.68 2.50 4.00
N TYR A 82 12.09 2.00 2.83
CA TYR A 82 12.32 0.57 2.62
C TYR A 82 13.32 -0.03 3.61
N GLN A 83 14.45 0.63 3.88
CA GLN A 83 15.45 0.16 4.84
C GLN A 83 14.88 0.03 6.25
N LYS A 84 14.08 1.01 6.70
CA LYS A 84 13.38 0.93 7.99
C LYS A 84 12.43 -0.26 8.04
N LEU A 85 11.66 -0.48 6.98
CA LEU A 85 10.73 -1.61 6.87
C LEU A 85 11.47 -2.96 6.88
N ASN A 86 12.58 -3.05 6.16
CA ASN A 86 13.43 -4.24 6.11
C ASN A 86 14.07 -4.54 7.47
N ALA A 87 14.57 -3.51 8.16
CA ALA A 87 15.18 -3.64 9.49
C ALA A 87 14.18 -4.12 10.57
N GLN A 88 12.88 -3.87 10.39
CA GLN A 88 11.82 -4.39 11.26
C GLN A 88 11.53 -5.88 11.04
N GLY A 89 12.15 -6.53 10.05
CA GLY A 89 11.98 -7.96 9.77
C GLY A 89 10.60 -8.33 9.23
N ARG A 90 9.84 -7.35 8.74
CA ARG A 90 8.45 -7.54 8.26
C ARG A 90 8.32 -7.69 6.74
N ILE A 91 9.43 -7.60 6.01
CA ILE A 91 9.46 -7.84 4.56
C ILE A 91 9.79 -9.31 4.33
N GLY A 92 8.82 -10.09 3.87
CA GLY A 92 9.05 -11.48 3.49
C GLY A 92 9.82 -11.61 2.16
N LYS A 93 9.42 -10.83 1.14
CA LYS A 93 10.07 -10.79 -0.17
C LYS A 93 9.97 -9.39 -0.78
N SER A 94 10.98 -8.99 -1.52
CA SER A 94 11.00 -7.77 -2.34
C SER A 94 11.34 -8.12 -3.79
N TYR A 95 10.77 -7.35 -4.72
CA TYR A 95 10.96 -7.52 -6.15
C TYR A 95 11.10 -6.14 -6.79
N LEU A 96 12.17 -5.93 -7.55
CA LEU A 96 12.35 -4.76 -8.39
C LEU A 96 11.89 -5.10 -9.81
N ILE A 97 10.90 -4.38 -10.31
CA ILE A 97 10.35 -4.57 -11.65
C ILE A 97 10.78 -3.39 -12.52
N ARG A 98 11.54 -3.65 -13.59
CA ARG A 98 11.95 -2.65 -14.58
C ARG A 98 11.18 -2.86 -15.87
N SER A 99 10.52 -1.83 -16.37
CA SER A 99 9.86 -1.84 -17.68
C SER A 99 10.76 -1.18 -18.74
N GLN A 100 10.99 -1.87 -19.86
CA GLN A 100 11.70 -1.35 -21.02
C GLN A 100 10.79 -1.36 -22.25
N SER A 101 10.66 -0.22 -22.93
CA SER A 101 9.93 -0.15 -24.20
C SER A 101 10.76 -0.78 -25.32
N LEU A 102 10.13 -1.63 -26.14
CA LEU A 102 10.79 -2.29 -27.27
C LEU A 102 10.68 -1.43 -28.54
N GLN A 103 11.72 -1.43 -29.38
CA GLN A 103 11.66 -0.81 -30.70
C GLN A 103 10.67 -1.59 -31.58
N GLY A 104 9.57 -0.96 -31.98
CA GLY A 104 8.46 -1.59 -32.72
C GLY A 104 7.12 -1.62 -31.97
N GLY A 105 7.10 -1.17 -30.71
CA GLY A 105 5.91 -1.20 -29.86
C GLY A 105 5.90 -2.42 -28.93
N GLY A 106 5.42 -2.21 -27.71
CA GLY A 106 5.45 -3.21 -26.63
C GLY A 106 6.37 -2.83 -25.47
N LYS A 107 6.19 -3.49 -24.33
CA LYS A 107 6.99 -3.32 -23.11
C LYS A 107 7.46 -4.69 -22.65
N CYS A 108 8.74 -4.80 -22.32
CA CYS A 108 9.32 -5.94 -21.61
C CYS A 108 9.50 -5.57 -20.14
N ALA A 109 9.28 -6.52 -19.24
CA ALA A 109 9.53 -6.33 -17.81
C ALA A 109 10.61 -7.32 -17.33
N THR A 110 11.65 -6.79 -16.69
CA THR A 110 12.67 -7.59 -16.00
C THR A 110 12.41 -7.53 -14.51
N VAL A 111 12.36 -8.69 -13.85
CA VAL A 111 12.13 -8.80 -12.41
C VAL A 111 13.42 -9.23 -11.71
N THR A 112 13.87 -8.46 -10.73
CA THR A 112 15.02 -8.78 -9.89
C THR A 112 14.51 -9.12 -8.47
N PRO A 113 14.65 -10.39 -8.02
CA PRO A 113 14.22 -10.77 -6.68
C PRO A 113 15.19 -10.23 -5.61
N HIS A 114 14.68 -10.00 -4.40
CA HIS A 114 15.43 -9.50 -3.24
C HIS A 114 16.10 -8.13 -3.46
N ALA A 115 15.65 -7.39 -4.46
CA ALA A 115 16.08 -6.04 -4.75
C ALA A 115 14.89 -5.08 -4.65
N TYR A 116 15.17 -3.82 -4.32
CA TYR A 116 14.16 -2.77 -4.21
C TYR A 116 14.65 -1.43 -4.79
N PHE A 117 15.93 -1.11 -4.61
CA PHE A 117 16.64 -0.05 -5.33
C PHE A 117 17.89 -0.61 -6.02
N GLU A 118 18.51 0.20 -6.88
CA GLU A 118 19.80 -0.09 -7.52
C GLU A 118 20.96 -0.03 -6.52
#